data_AF-A0A942UAF0-F1
#
_entry.id   AF-A0A942UAF0-F1
#
_cell.length_a   1.000
_cell.length_b   1.000
_cell.length_c   1.000
_cell.angle_alpha   90.00
_cell.angle_beta   90.00
_cell.angle_gamma   90.00
#
_symmetry.space_group_name_H-M   'P 1'
#
loop_
_entity.id
_entity.type
_entity.pdbx_description
1 polymer ?
#
loop_
_entity_poly.entity_id
_entity_poly.type
_entity_poly.pdbx_seq_one_letter_code
_entity_poly.pdbx_strand_id
1 'polypeptide(L)'
;MTNKEWYESNSSLCRSIAVLGNSHILQSTLFELIDGLQSMLGKELIIFKRTNEASIILGIYNDTDWQNDGIDTYKIDELNEEGNVIQSVNNGEFESLLLLGKSDKAVL
;
A
#
# COMPACT_ATOMS: atom_id res chain seq x y z
N MET A 1 0.41 23.84 8.80
CA MET A 1 0.62 23.09 7.55
C MET A 1 -0.51 23.45 6.60
N THR A 2 -0.20 24.03 5.46
CA THR A 2 -1.18 24.34 4.40
C THR A 2 -1.43 23.12 3.52
N ASN A 3 -2.53 23.11 2.76
CA ASN A 3 -2.80 22.03 1.79
C ASN A 3 -1.66 21.86 0.78
N LYS A 4 -0.99 22.96 0.42
CA LYS A 4 0.17 22.94 -0.48
C LYS A 4 1.39 22.28 0.16
N GLU A 5 1.72 22.64 1.40
CA GLU A 5 2.82 22.03 2.16
C GLU A 5 2.59 20.54 2.39
N TRP A 6 1.35 20.14 2.68
CA TRP A 6 1.00 18.73 2.83
C TRP A 6 1.15 17.98 1.51
N TYR A 7 0.65 18.54 0.41
CA TYR A 7 0.77 17.96 -0.92
C TYR A 7 2.23 17.77 -1.34
N GLU A 8 3.06 18.82 -1.17
CA GLU A 8 4.47 18.77 -1.53
C GLU A 8 5.23 17.72 -0.70
N SER A 9 4.90 17.60 0.59
CA SER A 9 5.57 16.65 1.49
C SER A 9 5.16 15.19 1.28
N ASN A 10 3.96 14.91 0.77
CA ASN A 10 3.41 13.55 0.70
C ASN A 10 3.24 13.02 -0.73
N SER A 11 3.36 13.87 -1.77
CA SER A 11 3.13 13.45 -3.15
C SER A 11 4.10 12.34 -3.65
N SER A 12 5.27 12.18 -3.02
CA SER A 12 6.19 11.09 -3.31
C SER A 12 5.71 9.73 -2.81
N LEU A 13 4.96 9.70 -1.70
CA LEU A 13 4.42 8.47 -1.11
C LEU A 13 3.25 7.90 -1.92
N CYS A 14 2.65 8.71 -2.78
CA CYS A 14 1.52 8.34 -3.62
C CYS A 14 1.87 8.42 -5.11
N ARG A 15 3.08 8.00 -5.50
CA ARG A 15 3.54 8.07 -6.90
C ARG A 15 3.44 6.74 -7.62
N SER A 16 3.62 5.63 -6.89
CA SER A 16 3.62 4.30 -7.47
C SER A 16 2.94 3.28 -6.56
N ILE A 17 2.32 2.28 -7.18
CA ILE A 17 1.62 1.21 -6.46
C ILE A 17 2.10 -0.14 -6.99
N ALA A 18 2.39 -1.07 -6.09
CA ALA A 18 2.55 -2.49 -6.40
C ALA A 18 1.47 -3.29 -5.69
N VAL A 19 0.98 -4.35 -6.33
CA VAL A 19 0.02 -5.29 -5.74
C VAL A 19 0.64 -6.68 -5.69
N LEU A 20 0.64 -7.26 -4.50
CA LEU A 20 1.07 -8.63 -4.23
C LEU A 20 -0.17 -9.51 -4.16
N GLY A 21 -0.44 -10.19 -5.27
CA GLY A 21 -1.61 -11.05 -5.45
C GLY A 21 -2.37 -10.73 -6.74
N ASN A 22 -3.29 -11.62 -7.10
CA ASN A 22 -4.07 -11.53 -8.33
C ASN A 22 -5.57 -11.75 -8.11
N SER A 23 -6.05 -11.66 -6.87
CA SER A 23 -7.48 -11.79 -6.58
C SER A 23 -8.28 -10.65 -7.21
N HIS A 24 -9.53 -10.92 -7.57
CA HIS A 24 -10.43 -9.89 -8.11
C HIS A 24 -10.65 -8.73 -7.13
N ILE A 25 -10.62 -9.01 -5.83
CA ILE A 25 -10.82 -8.00 -4.78
C ILE A 25 -9.61 -7.08 -4.71
N LEU A 26 -8.37 -7.62 -4.68
CA LEU A 26 -7.16 -6.80 -4.72
C LEU A 26 -7.08 -5.91 -5.97
N GLN A 27 -7.51 -6.43 -7.12
CA GLN A 27 -7.59 -5.61 -8.34
C GLN A 27 -8.63 -4.50 -8.21
N SER A 28 -9.78 -4.77 -7.59
CA SER A 28 -10.79 -3.74 -7.30
C SER A 28 -10.24 -2.65 -6.39
N THR A 29 -9.57 -3.03 -5.29
CA THR A 29 -8.94 -2.08 -4.37
C THR A 29 -7.86 -1.25 -5.07
N LEU A 30 -7.04 -1.88 -5.93
CA LEU A 30 -6.06 -1.16 -6.75
C LEU A 30 -6.73 -0.08 -7.61
N PHE A 31 -7.84 -0.41 -8.29
CA PHE A 31 -8.55 0.57 -9.12
C PHE A 31 -9.12 1.72 -8.30
N GLU A 32 -9.69 1.45 -7.13
CA GLU A 32 -10.22 2.49 -6.24
C GLU A 32 -9.12 3.42 -5.71
N LEU A 33 -7.98 2.86 -5.31
CA LEU A 33 -6.79 3.63 -4.92
C LEU A 33 -6.28 4.48 -6.07
N ILE A 34 -6.24 3.93 -7.29
CA ILE A 34 -5.81 4.68 -8.46
C ILE A 34 -6.74 5.86 -8.70
N ASP A 35 -8.05 5.63 -8.77
CA ASP A 35 -9.04 6.67 -9.04
C ASP A 35 -9.01 7.77 -7.96
N GLY A 36 -9.01 7.36 -6.69
CA GLY A 36 -8.97 8.28 -5.55
C GLY A 36 -7.69 9.12 -5.52
N LEU A 37 -6.52 8.51 -5.64
CA LEU A 37 -5.25 9.23 -5.59
C LEU A 37 -5.04 10.11 -6.83
N GLN A 38 -5.42 9.67 -8.02
CA GLN A 38 -5.35 10.49 -9.22
C GLN A 38 -6.28 11.71 -9.11
N SER A 39 -7.51 11.51 -8.62
CA SER A 39 -8.45 12.61 -8.38
C SER A 39 -7.94 13.59 -7.32
N MET A 40 -7.28 13.09 -6.26
CA MET A 40 -6.73 13.94 -5.20
C MET A 40 -5.47 14.70 -5.64
N LEU A 41 -4.60 14.05 -6.41
CA LEU A 41 -3.26 14.57 -6.69
C LEU A 41 -3.11 15.21 -8.07
N GLY A 42 -4.06 14.97 -8.97
CA GLY A 42 -4.01 15.43 -10.36
C GLY A 42 -2.85 14.83 -11.15
N LYS A 43 -2.35 13.66 -10.76
CA LYS A 43 -1.18 13.00 -11.34
C LYS A 43 -1.48 11.52 -11.58
N GLU A 44 -1.00 10.99 -12.70
CA GLU A 44 -1.03 9.57 -12.97
C GLU A 44 -0.11 8.80 -12.01
N LEU A 45 -0.55 7.59 -11.66
CA LEU A 45 0.18 6.66 -10.80
C LEU A 45 0.93 5.64 -11.66
N ILE A 46 2.13 5.28 -11.23
CA ILE A 46 2.93 4.23 -11.88
C ILE A 46 2.60 2.89 -11.20
N ILE A 47 2.15 1.91 -11.97
CA ILE A 47 1.86 0.56 -11.44
C ILE A 47 3.08 -0.33 -11.67
N PHE A 48 3.65 -0.85 -10.58
CA PHE A 48 4.77 -1.78 -10.62
C PHE A 48 4.33 -3.22 -10.40
N LYS A 49 5.07 -4.15 -11.01
CA LYS A 49 4.97 -5.59 -10.71
C LYS A 49 5.86 -6.02 -9.55
N ARG A 50 6.81 -5.18 -9.13
CA ARG A 50 7.78 -5.44 -8.06
C ARG A 50 7.61 -4.39 -6.97
N THR A 51 7.76 -4.79 -5.72
CA THR A 51 7.51 -3.96 -4.53
C THR A 51 8.64 -3.00 -4.20
N ASN A 52 9.87 -3.35 -4.56
CA ASN A 52 11.09 -2.61 -4.22
C ASN A 52 11.16 -1.18 -4.81
N GLU A 53 10.28 -0.82 -5.74
CA GLU A 53 10.23 0.49 -6.41
C GLU A 53 8.89 1.22 -6.16
N ALA A 54 7.98 0.61 -5.39
CA ALA A 54 6.63 1.12 -5.18
C ALA A 54 6.53 1.97 -3.91
N SER A 55 5.88 3.13 -4.01
CA SER A 55 5.62 3.98 -2.84
C SER A 55 4.42 3.51 -2.03
N ILE A 56 3.54 2.70 -2.62
CA ILE A 56 2.44 1.97 -1.97
C ILE A 56 2.54 0.50 -2.35
N ILE A 57 2.46 -0.39 -1.38
CA ILE A 57 2.41 -1.84 -1.60
C ILE A 57 1.11 -2.37 -1.00
N LEU A 58 0.30 -3.03 -1.82
CA LEU A 58 -0.97 -3.63 -1.45
C LEU A 58 -0.82 -5.16 -1.42
N GLY A 59 -1.36 -5.84 -0.41
CA GLY A 59 -1.34 -7.31 -0.43
C GLY A 59 -2.08 -7.98 0.73
N ILE A 60 -2.18 -9.30 0.64
CA ILE A 60 -2.66 -10.13 1.74
C ILE A 60 -1.48 -10.59 2.58
N TYR A 61 -1.61 -10.46 3.89
CA TYR A 61 -0.59 -10.87 4.84
C TYR A 61 -0.16 -12.33 4.68
N ASN A 62 -1.10 -13.25 4.49
CA ASN A 62 -0.80 -14.68 4.38
C ASN A 62 -0.17 -15.13 3.04
N ASP A 63 -0.18 -14.29 2.01
CA ASP A 63 0.23 -14.68 0.66
C ASP A 63 1.70 -14.38 0.36
N THR A 64 2.40 -13.64 1.23
CA THR A 64 3.78 -13.19 1.00
C THR A 64 4.61 -13.26 2.28
N ASP A 65 5.91 -13.53 2.14
CA ASP A 65 6.87 -13.43 3.26
C ASP A 65 7.26 -11.97 3.49
N TRP A 66 6.46 -11.29 4.31
CA TRP A 66 6.58 -9.88 4.69
C TRP A 66 7.77 -9.59 5.62
N GLN A 67 8.46 -10.62 6.16
CA GLN A 67 9.58 -10.41 7.08
C GLN A 67 10.74 -9.67 6.42
N ASN A 68 10.92 -9.86 5.11
CA ASN A 68 11.97 -9.20 4.34
C ASN A 68 11.68 -7.71 4.05
N ASP A 69 10.43 -7.26 4.25
CA ASP A 69 9.99 -5.90 3.99
C ASP A 69 9.92 -5.03 5.26
N GLY A 70 10.46 -5.52 6.38
CA GLY A 70 10.55 -4.77 7.64
C GLY A 70 9.22 -4.67 8.40
N ILE A 71 8.29 -5.59 8.14
CA ILE A 71 6.96 -5.60 8.75
C ILE A 71 6.99 -6.33 10.07
N ASP A 72 6.42 -5.70 11.10
CA ASP A 72 6.18 -6.35 12.40
C ASP A 72 4.91 -7.21 12.30
N THR A 73 5.13 -8.44 11.85
CA THR A 73 4.07 -9.42 11.56
C THR A 73 3.20 -9.76 12.78
N TYR A 74 3.74 -9.58 13.99
CA TYR A 74 3.05 -9.87 15.25
C TYR A 74 1.75 -9.07 15.41
N LYS A 75 1.71 -7.82 14.93
CA LYS A 75 0.51 -6.97 15.03
C LYS A 75 -0.62 -7.41 14.10
N ILE A 76 -0.28 -8.02 12.96
CA ILE A 76 -1.28 -8.48 12.01
C ILE A 76 -1.95 -9.75 12.53
N ASP A 77 -1.18 -10.65 13.13
CA ASP A 77 -1.68 -11.92 13.67
C ASP A 77 -2.79 -11.73 14.73
N GLU A 78 -2.82 -10.60 15.44
CA GLU A 78 -3.85 -10.27 16.44
C GLU A 78 -5.15 -9.70 15.83
N LEU A 79 -5.15 -9.29 14.55
CA LEU A 79 -6.33 -8.74 13.89
C LEU A 79 -7.38 -9.81 13.61
N ASN A 80 -8.65 -9.41 13.45
CA ASN A 80 -9.67 -10.31 12.92
C ASN A 80 -9.55 -10.45 11.39
N GLU A 81 -10.36 -11.32 10.77
CA GLU A 81 -10.32 -11.58 9.32
C GLU A 81 -10.59 -10.35 8.42
N GLU A 82 -11.19 -9.30 8.98
CA GLU A 82 -11.49 -8.03 8.28
C GLU A 82 -10.48 -6.92 8.64
N GLY A 83 -9.52 -7.20 9.52
CA GLY A 83 -8.55 -6.23 9.97
C GLY A 83 -7.44 -6.01 8.94
N ASN A 84 -7.01 -4.76 8.84
CA ASN A 84 -5.87 -4.34 8.03
C ASN A 84 -4.84 -3.55 8.83
N VAL A 85 -3.65 -3.45 8.24
CA VAL A 85 -2.56 -2.60 8.72
C VAL A 85 -2.18 -1.65 7.60
N ILE A 86 -2.07 -0.37 7.99
CA ILE A 86 -1.47 0.68 7.19
C ILE A 86 -0.20 1.10 7.91
N GLN A 87 0.96 0.86 7.28
CA GLN A 87 2.26 1.11 7.91
C GLN A 87 3.24 1.76 6.93
N SER A 88 3.93 2.83 7.37
CA SER A 88 5.11 3.31 6.65
C SER A 88 6.30 2.42 7.00
N VAL A 89 7.01 1.94 5.97
CA VAL A 89 8.27 1.21 6.09
C VAL A 89 9.35 1.93 5.32
N ASN A 90 10.57 1.85 5.83
CA ASN A 90 11.75 2.37 5.18
C ASN A 90 12.71 1.19 4.95
N ASN A 91 12.91 0.83 3.68
CA ASN A 91 13.80 -0.26 3.28
C ASN A 91 15.25 0.20 3.04
N GLY A 92 15.62 1.37 3.58
CA GLY A 92 16.93 2.01 3.45
C GLY A 92 17.00 3.01 2.29
N GLU A 93 16.49 2.63 1.12
CA GLU A 93 16.52 3.48 -0.08
C GLU A 93 15.19 4.20 -0.35
N PHE A 94 14.06 3.62 0.05
CA PHE A 94 12.73 4.13 -0.24
C PHE A 94 11.81 4.06 0.98
N GLU A 95 11.02 5.12 1.17
CA GLU A 95 9.86 5.09 2.07
C GLU A 95 8.66 4.58 1.30
N SER A 96 8.00 3.57 1.85
CA SER A 96 6.84 2.90 1.25
C SER A 96 5.70 2.80 2.25
N LEU A 97 4.47 2.96 1.77
CA LEU A 97 3.25 2.72 2.53
C LEU A 97 2.75 1.30 2.24
N LEU A 98 2.62 0.49 3.27
CA LEU A 98 2.06 -0.85 3.18
C LEU A 98 0.58 -0.81 3.53
N LEU A 99 -0.25 -1.44 2.68
CA LEU A 99 -1.64 -1.76 2.95
C LEU A 99 -1.81 -3.27 2.94
N LEU A 100 -1.89 -3.85 4.14
CA LEU A 100 -1.93 -5.30 4.33
C LEU A 100 -3.23 -5.71 4.99
N GLY A 101 -3.99 -6.59 4.34
CA GLY A 101 -5.18 -7.20 4.91
C GLY A 101 -4.92 -8.66 5.31
N LYS A 102 -5.63 -9.16 6.33
CA LYS A 102 -5.64 -10.60 6.63
C LYS A 102 -6.33 -11.44 5.56
N SER A 103 -7.29 -10.84 4.88
CA SER A 103 -8.04 -11.43 3.76
C SER A 103 -8.17 -10.39 2.65
N ASP A 104 -8.59 -10.84 1.47
CA ASP A 104 -8.97 -9.97 0.36
C ASP A 104 -9.93 -8.84 0.79
N LYS A 105 -10.94 -9.19 1.60
CA LYS A 105 -11.96 -8.25 2.06
C LYS A 105 -11.38 -7.17 2.98
N ALA A 106 -10.36 -7.51 3.77
CA ALA A 106 -9.74 -6.56 4.69
C ALA A 106 -8.92 -5.48 3.97
N VAL A 107 -8.47 -5.76 2.75
CA VAL A 107 -7.69 -4.82 1.94
C VAL A 107 -8.56 -3.73 1.33
N LEU A 108 -9.84 -4.03 1.06
CA LEU A 108 -10.84 -3.12 0.48
C LEU A 108 -11.38 -2.10 1.49
#